data_AF-A0A9X5XI42-F1
#
_entry.id   AF-A0A9X5XI42-F1
#
_cell.length_a   1.000
_cell.length_b   1.000
_cell.length_c   1.000
_cell.angle_alpha   90.00
_cell.angle_beta   90.00
_cell.angle_gamma   90.00
#
_symmetry.space_group_name_H-M   'P 1'
#
loop_
_entity.id
_entity.type
_entity.pdbx_description
1 polymer ?
#
loop_
_entity_poly.entity_id
_entity_poly.type
_entity_poly.pdbx_seq_one_letter_code
_entity_poly.pdbx_strand_id
1 'polypeptide(L)'
;CASCGHRRQVGERVWLMSADSWQMCGRHLRWTDDSRSTDPEAVSVAALAECVTAHRDRLRLQRRFKSAGEELFADACQVMYQWWTYAPDTLVWVQRAWTAGLEARSARAVPLVVFPEAVELAWLMLRFEQAGRRTPQDRARWLARVQHQADVWDIDFSAGKNALLQWLERHSRPAAAAVPAAAGRRQLVLAERHNRIAARVGSLQQRSCMPDV
;
A
#
# COMPACT_ATOMS: atom_id res chain seq x y z
N CYS A 1 3.40 -12.69 -13.65
CA CYS A 1 3.84 -12.08 -14.92
C CYS A 1 4.00 -13.14 -16.00
N ALA A 2 3.87 -12.73 -17.28
CA ALA A 2 3.93 -13.63 -18.44
C ALA A 2 5.19 -14.49 -18.49
N SER A 3 6.36 -13.93 -18.16
CA SER A 3 7.62 -14.69 -18.14
C SER A 3 7.64 -15.81 -17.09
N CYS A 4 7.00 -15.62 -15.93
CA CYS A 4 6.83 -16.70 -14.95
C CYS A 4 5.85 -17.77 -15.45
N GLY A 5 4.75 -17.36 -16.08
CA GLY A 5 3.76 -18.28 -16.65
C GLY A 5 4.39 -19.16 -17.73
N HIS A 6 5.08 -18.53 -18.68
CA HIS A 6 5.81 -19.22 -19.75
C HIS A 6 6.80 -20.26 -19.21
N ARG A 7 7.65 -19.88 -18.22
CA ARG A 7 8.60 -20.83 -17.59
C ARG A 7 7.89 -22.00 -16.90
N ARG A 8 6.67 -21.81 -16.39
CA ARG A 8 5.86 -22.84 -15.74
C ARG A 8 4.91 -23.57 -16.70
N GLN A 9 4.99 -23.30 -18.01
CA GLN A 9 4.07 -23.82 -19.01
C GLN A 9 2.60 -23.49 -18.72
N VAL A 10 2.35 -22.38 -18.01
CA VAL A 10 1.02 -21.82 -17.80
C VAL A 10 0.81 -20.74 -18.85
N GLY A 11 -0.02 -21.05 -19.85
CA GLY A 11 -0.36 -20.15 -20.96
C GLY A 11 -1.42 -19.11 -20.61
N GLU A 12 -2.18 -19.34 -19.54
CA GLU A 12 -3.18 -18.40 -19.04
C GLU A 12 -2.51 -17.21 -18.35
N ARG A 13 -3.07 -16.02 -18.55
CA ARG A 13 -2.60 -14.78 -17.93
C ARG A 13 -2.80 -14.86 -16.41
N VAL A 14 -1.72 -15.12 -15.68
CA VAL A 14 -1.70 -15.33 -14.21
C VAL A 14 -2.36 -14.20 -13.41
N TRP A 15 -2.53 -12.98 -13.96
CA TRP A 15 -3.23 -11.90 -13.27
C TRP A 15 -4.75 -12.11 -13.17
N LEU A 16 -5.36 -12.98 -13.99
CA LEU A 16 -6.78 -13.36 -13.88
C LEU A 16 -7.13 -13.98 -12.51
N MET A 17 -6.15 -14.41 -11.73
CA MET A 17 -6.34 -14.97 -10.38
C MET A 17 -5.94 -14.01 -9.26
N SER A 18 -5.48 -12.79 -9.59
CA SER A 18 -5.12 -11.77 -8.59
C SER A 18 -6.38 -11.04 -8.15
N ALA A 19 -6.59 -10.92 -6.84
CA ALA A 19 -7.67 -10.08 -6.32
C ALA A 19 -7.33 -8.58 -6.41
N ASP A 20 -6.04 -8.23 -6.40
CA ASP A 20 -5.57 -6.86 -6.66
C ASP A 20 -5.52 -6.62 -8.17
N SER A 21 -5.92 -5.42 -8.61
CA SER A 21 -5.89 -4.95 -10.01
C SER A 21 -4.48 -4.83 -10.59
N TRP A 22 -3.45 -5.09 -9.79
CA TRP A 22 -2.06 -5.09 -10.19
C TRP A 22 -1.23 -6.07 -9.39
N GLN A 23 -0.08 -6.45 -9.95
CA GLN A 23 0.92 -7.29 -9.33
C GLN A 23 2.32 -6.85 -9.72
N MET A 24 3.26 -7.01 -8.79
CA MET A 24 4.68 -6.88 -9.06
C MET A 24 5.37 -8.24 -9.01
N CYS A 25 6.16 -8.54 -10.04
CA CYS A 25 7.01 -9.71 -10.07
C CYS A 25 8.44 -9.33 -9.65
N GLY A 26 8.82 -9.65 -8.41
CA GLY A 26 10.18 -9.42 -7.92
C GLY A 26 11.29 -10.20 -8.64
N ARG A 27 10.97 -11.28 -9.37
CA ARG A 27 11.95 -12.08 -10.13
C ARG A 27 12.33 -11.45 -11.48
N HIS A 28 11.33 -10.91 -12.19
CA HIS A 28 11.52 -10.36 -13.53
C HIS A 28 11.44 -8.83 -13.54
N LEU A 29 11.28 -8.20 -12.37
CA LEU A 29 11.15 -6.76 -12.19
C LEU A 29 10.10 -6.18 -13.14
N ARG A 30 8.90 -6.78 -13.12
CA ARG A 30 7.76 -6.32 -13.93
C ARG A 30 6.57 -6.00 -13.08
N TRP A 31 5.94 -4.88 -13.37
CA TRP A 31 4.62 -4.51 -12.93
C TRP A 31 3.60 -4.92 -13.99
N THR A 32 2.52 -5.56 -13.58
CA THR A 32 1.41 -5.98 -14.43
C THR A 32 0.11 -5.52 -13.79
N ASP A 33 -0.82 -5.03 -14.59
CA ASP A 33 -2.12 -4.53 -14.14
C ASP A 33 -3.25 -5.07 -15.02
N ASP A 34 -4.49 -4.83 -14.61
CA ASP A 34 -5.71 -5.16 -15.33
C ASP A 34 -6.20 -4.02 -16.24
N SER A 35 -5.34 -3.03 -16.52
CA SER A 35 -5.72 -1.89 -17.36
C SER A 35 -6.17 -2.36 -18.74
N ARG A 36 -7.21 -1.69 -19.26
CA ARG A 36 -7.64 -1.87 -20.66
C ARG A 36 -6.58 -1.38 -21.64
N SER A 37 -5.68 -0.47 -21.22
CA SER A 37 -4.51 -0.11 -22.01
C SER A 37 -3.48 -1.22 -21.95
N THR A 38 -3.18 -1.81 -23.11
CA THR A 38 -2.16 -2.87 -23.23
C THR A 38 -0.79 -2.33 -23.63
N ASP A 39 -0.59 -1.01 -23.63
CA ASP A 39 0.69 -0.39 -24.01
C ASP A 39 1.29 0.41 -22.84
N PRO A 40 2.41 -0.05 -22.25
CA PRO A 40 3.01 -1.39 -22.43
C PRO A 40 2.17 -2.48 -21.74
N GLU A 41 2.24 -3.74 -22.18
CA GLU A 41 1.47 -4.85 -21.56
C GLU A 41 1.96 -5.15 -20.13
N ALA A 42 3.25 -4.93 -19.90
CA ALA A 42 3.86 -4.99 -18.57
C ALA A 42 4.94 -3.91 -18.48
N VAL A 43 4.94 -3.20 -17.37
CA VAL A 43 5.88 -2.12 -17.10
C VAL A 43 7.14 -2.70 -16.47
N SER A 44 8.31 -2.38 -17.04
CA SER A 44 9.59 -2.72 -16.40
C SER A 44 9.80 -1.80 -15.20
N VAL A 45 10.17 -2.37 -14.05
CA VAL A 45 10.56 -1.62 -12.85
C VAL A 45 12.04 -1.76 -12.54
N ALA A 46 12.85 -2.22 -13.50
CA ALA A 46 14.29 -2.36 -13.32
C ALA A 46 15.00 -1.03 -13.05
N ALA A 47 14.51 0.07 -13.63
CA ALA A 47 15.00 1.42 -13.41
C ALA A 47 14.37 2.12 -12.19
N LEU A 48 13.46 1.43 -11.47
CA LEU A 48 12.74 1.94 -10.30
C LEU A 48 13.16 1.15 -9.06
N ALA A 49 14.39 1.36 -8.61
CA ALA A 49 15.00 0.61 -7.52
C ALA A 49 14.22 0.74 -6.19
N GLU A 50 13.58 1.89 -5.98
CA GLU A 50 12.70 2.15 -4.84
C GLU A 50 11.47 1.25 -4.86
N CYS A 51 10.86 0.99 -6.03
CA CYS A 51 9.72 0.07 -6.15
C CYS A 51 10.14 -1.38 -5.87
N VAL A 52 11.34 -1.77 -6.30
CA VAL A 52 11.90 -3.10 -5.99
C VAL A 52 12.15 -3.28 -4.49
N THR A 53 12.67 -2.25 -3.84
CA THR A 53 12.90 -2.24 -2.39
C THR A 53 11.57 -2.29 -1.63
N ALA A 54 10.63 -1.42 -1.99
CA ALA A 54 9.28 -1.39 -1.43
C ALA A 54 8.57 -2.75 -1.59
N HIS A 55 8.76 -3.45 -2.71
CA HIS A 55 8.17 -4.77 -2.89
C HIS A 55 8.71 -5.81 -1.91
N ARG A 56 10.03 -5.82 -1.66
CA ARG A 56 10.64 -6.69 -0.65
C ARG A 56 10.10 -6.37 0.75
N ASP A 57 9.87 -5.10 1.01
CA ASP A 57 9.42 -4.58 2.28
C ASP A 57 7.93 -4.86 2.54
N ARG A 58 7.09 -4.76 1.50
CA ARG A 58 5.71 -5.27 1.51
C ARG A 58 5.68 -6.76 1.82
N LEU A 59 6.50 -7.58 1.14
CA LEU A 59 6.56 -9.02 1.40
C LEU A 59 7.07 -9.33 2.82
N ARG A 60 7.93 -8.49 3.39
CA ARG A 60 8.36 -8.61 4.79
C ARG A 60 7.22 -8.26 5.75
N LEU A 61 6.48 -7.19 5.49
CA LEU A 61 5.29 -6.80 6.25
C LEU A 61 4.26 -7.93 6.28
N GLN A 62 3.90 -8.46 5.11
CA GLN A 62 2.97 -9.58 4.94
C GLN A 62 3.44 -10.84 5.68
N ARG A 63 4.70 -11.24 5.51
CA ARG A 63 5.20 -12.48 6.14
C ARG A 63 5.21 -12.39 7.66
N ARG A 64 5.54 -11.21 8.21
CA ARG A 64 5.69 -10.99 9.65
C ARG A 64 4.35 -10.75 10.36
N PHE A 65 3.42 -10.02 9.73
CA PHE A 65 2.18 -9.59 10.37
C PHE A 65 0.92 -10.18 9.74
N LYS A 66 1.05 -11.04 8.72
CA LYS A 66 -0.06 -11.78 8.10
C LYS A 66 -1.16 -10.82 7.62
N SER A 67 -2.42 -11.10 7.97
CA SER A 67 -3.57 -10.29 7.54
C SER A 67 -3.42 -8.83 7.96
N ALA A 68 -2.93 -8.55 9.17
CA ALA A 68 -2.72 -7.18 9.63
C ALA A 68 -1.73 -6.40 8.75
N GLY A 69 -0.71 -7.08 8.21
CA GLY A 69 0.22 -6.45 7.26
C GLY A 69 -0.43 -6.16 5.91
N GLU A 70 -1.28 -7.06 5.42
CA GLU A 70 -2.04 -6.88 4.18
C GLU A 70 -3.13 -5.81 4.30
N GLU A 71 -3.81 -5.74 5.45
CA GLU A 71 -4.87 -4.77 5.77
C GLU A 71 -4.27 -3.35 5.91
N LEU A 72 -3.16 -3.18 6.64
CA LEU A 72 -2.49 -1.88 6.75
C LEU A 72 -1.85 -1.42 5.43
N PHE A 73 -1.35 -2.36 4.62
CA PHE A 73 -0.90 -2.02 3.27
C PHE A 73 -2.06 -1.52 2.38
N ALA A 74 -3.22 -2.16 2.49
CA ALA A 74 -4.42 -1.71 1.80
C ALA A 74 -4.88 -0.31 2.25
N ASP A 75 -4.93 -0.05 3.57
CA ASP A 75 -5.22 1.29 4.12
C ASP A 75 -4.24 2.34 3.58
N ALA A 76 -2.94 2.03 3.58
CA ALA A 76 -1.91 2.93 3.10
C ALA A 76 -2.03 3.22 1.60
N CYS A 77 -2.34 2.22 0.77
CA CYS A 77 -2.63 2.43 -0.65
C CYS A 77 -3.79 3.40 -0.84
N GLN A 78 -4.90 3.23 -0.11
CA GLN A 78 -6.06 4.14 -0.24
C GLN A 78 -5.71 5.57 0.18
N VAL A 79 -4.94 5.75 1.26
CA VAL A 79 -4.43 7.07 1.65
C VAL A 79 -3.58 7.68 0.55
N MET A 80 -2.64 6.92 -0.03
CA MET A 80 -1.77 7.42 -1.10
C MET A 80 -2.54 7.72 -2.40
N TYR A 81 -3.59 6.97 -2.72
CA TYR A 81 -4.44 7.25 -3.88
C TYR A 81 -5.19 8.57 -3.70
N GLN A 82 -5.77 8.84 -2.53
CA GLN A 82 -6.37 10.15 -2.24
C GLN A 82 -5.33 11.26 -2.36
N TRP A 83 -4.13 11.04 -1.83
CA TRP A 83 -3.04 12.00 -1.88
C TRP A 83 -2.65 12.35 -3.32
N TRP A 84 -2.52 11.33 -4.17
CA TRP A 84 -2.27 11.50 -5.60
C TRP A 84 -3.40 12.25 -6.30
N THR A 85 -4.67 11.99 -5.97
CA THR A 85 -5.80 12.72 -6.54
C THR A 85 -5.74 14.23 -6.27
N TYR A 86 -5.24 14.63 -5.08
CA TYR A 86 -5.12 16.05 -4.71
C TYR A 86 -3.81 16.71 -5.16
N ALA A 87 -2.75 15.93 -5.39
CA ALA A 87 -1.45 16.41 -5.83
C ALA A 87 -0.85 15.53 -6.95
N PRO A 88 -1.52 15.40 -8.10
CA PRO A 88 -1.08 14.46 -9.15
C PRO A 88 0.24 14.90 -9.83
N ASP A 89 0.62 16.17 -9.68
CA ASP A 89 1.83 16.76 -10.26
C ASP A 89 3.05 16.71 -9.32
N THR A 90 2.98 16.01 -8.19
CA THR A 90 4.13 15.79 -7.32
C THR A 90 5.29 15.19 -8.14
N LEU A 91 6.42 15.91 -8.15
CA LEU A 91 7.55 15.65 -9.06
C LEU A 91 8.06 14.22 -8.99
N VAL A 92 8.19 13.65 -7.79
CA VAL A 92 8.69 12.27 -7.62
C VAL A 92 7.78 11.24 -8.31
N TRP A 93 6.46 11.43 -8.27
CA TRP A 93 5.52 10.53 -8.92
C TRP A 93 5.52 10.69 -10.44
N VAL A 94 5.60 11.94 -10.92
CA VAL A 94 5.72 12.25 -12.35
C VAL A 94 6.99 11.61 -12.93
N GLN A 95 8.13 11.78 -12.26
CA GLN A 95 9.41 11.20 -12.69
C GLN A 95 9.37 9.67 -12.74
N ARG A 96 8.74 9.03 -11.75
CA ARG A 96 8.57 7.57 -11.76
C ARG A 96 7.68 7.10 -12.90
N ALA A 97 6.58 7.80 -13.18
CA ALA A 97 5.70 7.48 -14.30
C ALA A 97 6.48 7.54 -15.63
N TRP A 98 7.23 8.61 -15.87
CA TRP A 98 8.05 8.74 -17.08
C TRP A 98 9.13 7.67 -17.17
N THR A 99 9.80 7.37 -16.06
CA THR A 99 10.81 6.29 -15.99
C THR A 99 10.19 4.92 -16.30
N ALA A 100 8.92 4.72 -15.91
CA ALA A 100 8.13 3.54 -16.23
C ALA A 100 7.57 3.52 -17.68
N GLY A 101 7.75 4.60 -18.45
CA GLY A 101 7.13 4.73 -19.78
C GLY A 101 5.61 4.92 -19.73
N LEU A 102 5.09 5.46 -18.63
CA LEU A 102 3.66 5.73 -18.43
C LEU A 102 3.38 7.24 -18.50
N GLU A 103 2.16 7.58 -18.86
CA GLU A 103 1.66 8.95 -18.75
C GLU A 103 1.47 9.31 -17.27
N ALA A 104 2.07 10.42 -16.84
CA ALA A 104 2.14 10.82 -15.44
C ALA A 104 0.77 10.99 -14.75
N ARG A 105 -0.22 11.49 -15.48
CA ARG A 105 -1.58 11.72 -14.95
C ARG A 105 -2.54 10.55 -15.22
N SER A 106 -2.06 9.44 -15.77
CA SER A 106 -2.91 8.29 -16.02
C SER A 106 -3.27 7.58 -14.73
N ALA A 107 -4.55 7.27 -14.53
CA ALA A 107 -5.02 6.43 -13.43
C ALA A 107 -4.29 5.06 -13.37
N ARG A 108 -3.80 4.57 -14.52
CA ARG A 108 -3.00 3.34 -14.61
C ARG A 108 -1.66 3.46 -13.88
N ALA A 109 -1.05 4.64 -13.87
CA ALA A 109 0.27 4.86 -13.27
C ALA A 109 0.21 4.91 -11.74
N VAL A 110 -0.92 5.36 -11.18
CA VAL A 110 -1.08 5.65 -9.75
C VAL A 110 -0.58 4.52 -8.86
N PRO A 111 -1.03 3.26 -9.04
CA PRO A 111 -0.63 2.19 -8.13
C PRO A 111 0.87 1.91 -8.13
N LEU A 112 1.56 2.13 -9.25
CA LEU A 112 3.00 1.95 -9.36
C LEU A 112 3.76 3.13 -8.74
N VAL A 113 3.37 4.36 -9.04
CA VAL A 113 4.17 5.54 -8.69
C VAL A 113 4.11 5.88 -7.20
N VAL A 114 2.99 5.59 -6.53
CA VAL A 114 2.85 5.78 -5.07
C VAL A 114 3.25 4.56 -4.25
N PHE A 115 3.57 3.44 -4.91
CA PHE A 115 3.84 2.16 -4.26
C PHE A 115 4.93 2.25 -3.17
N PRO A 116 6.07 2.94 -3.40
CA PRO A 116 7.11 3.07 -2.38
C PRO A 116 6.59 3.73 -1.09
N GLU A 117 5.88 4.84 -1.22
CA GLU A 117 5.34 5.59 -0.08
C GLU A 117 4.23 4.83 0.62
N ALA A 118 3.38 4.12 -0.13
CA ALA A 118 2.33 3.28 0.46
C ALA A 118 2.92 2.18 1.36
N VAL A 119 4.03 1.56 0.96
CA VAL A 119 4.68 0.53 1.78
C VAL A 119 5.27 1.13 3.06
N GLU A 120 5.96 2.26 2.97
CA GLU A 120 6.54 2.93 4.14
C GLU A 120 5.46 3.48 5.09
N LEU A 121 4.39 4.04 4.54
CA LEU A 121 3.23 4.47 5.31
C LEU A 121 2.58 3.28 6.04
N ALA A 122 2.48 2.11 5.41
CA ALA A 122 1.98 0.91 6.08
C ALA A 122 2.85 0.51 7.29
N TRP A 123 4.18 0.68 7.21
CA TRP A 123 5.07 0.47 8.36
C TRP A 123 4.90 1.54 9.45
N LEU A 124 4.61 2.79 9.09
CA LEU A 124 4.26 3.85 10.05
C LEU A 124 2.92 3.57 10.75
N MET A 125 1.91 3.12 10.01
CA MET A 125 0.61 2.70 10.53
C MET A 125 0.76 1.49 11.47
N LEU A 126 1.56 0.49 11.09
CA LEU A 126 1.87 -0.65 11.94
C LEU A 126 2.48 -0.23 13.28
N ARG A 127 3.43 0.71 13.27
CA ARG A 127 4.07 1.21 14.50
C ARG A 127 3.07 1.93 15.40
N PHE A 128 2.09 2.63 14.84
CA PHE A 128 1.00 3.24 15.60
C PHE A 128 0.09 2.19 16.24
N GLU A 129 -0.26 1.15 15.47
CA GLU A 129 -1.06 0.04 15.95
C GLU A 129 -0.38 -0.70 17.10
N GLN A 130 0.89 -1.06 16.94
CA GLN A 130 1.70 -1.72 17.96
C GLN A 130 1.89 -0.89 19.23
N ALA A 131 1.97 0.43 19.10
CA ALA A 131 2.09 1.30 20.26
C ALA A 131 0.84 1.28 21.15
N GLY A 132 -0.34 0.97 20.60
CA GLY A 132 -1.60 0.87 21.34
C GLY A 132 -2.13 2.16 21.97
N ARG A 133 -1.35 3.24 21.98
CA ARG A 133 -1.72 4.54 22.56
C ARG A 133 -2.52 5.38 21.55
N ARG A 134 -3.59 6.03 22.02
CA ARG A 134 -4.57 6.72 21.16
C ARG A 134 -4.93 8.14 21.62
N THR A 135 -4.15 8.71 22.55
CA THR A 135 -4.38 10.07 23.05
C THR A 135 -4.22 11.10 21.92
N PRO A 136 -4.79 12.32 22.06
CA PRO A 136 -4.54 13.40 21.12
C PRO A 136 -3.04 13.68 20.90
N GLN A 137 -2.21 13.59 21.95
CA GLN A 137 -0.77 13.78 21.85
C GLN A 137 -0.08 12.67 21.04
N ASP A 138 -0.51 11.41 21.19
CA ASP A 138 0.04 10.29 20.41
C ASP A 138 -0.30 10.42 18.92
N ARG A 139 -1.54 10.83 18.61
CA ARG A 139 -1.99 11.08 17.24
C ARG A 139 -1.22 12.22 16.60
N ALA A 140 -1.04 13.34 17.32
CA ALA A 140 -0.25 14.47 16.85
C ALA A 140 1.21 14.08 16.60
N ARG A 141 1.83 13.30 17.50
CA ARG A 141 3.20 12.79 17.32
C ARG A 141 3.32 11.87 16.12
N TRP A 142 2.32 11.03 15.86
CA TRP A 142 2.31 10.18 14.69
C TRP A 142 2.16 11.00 13.40
N LEU A 143 1.25 11.98 13.36
CA LEU A 143 1.11 12.88 12.21
C LEU A 143 2.40 13.65 11.92
N ALA A 144 3.09 14.16 12.94
CA ALA A 144 4.38 14.83 12.79
C ALA A 144 5.46 13.90 12.18
N ARG A 145 5.43 12.60 12.51
CA ARG A 145 6.32 11.61 11.88
C ARG A 145 5.98 11.35 10.43
N VAL A 146 4.68 11.25 10.10
CA VAL A 146 4.25 11.10 8.71
C VAL A 146 4.58 12.36 7.90
N GLN A 147 4.43 13.55 8.48
CA GLN A 147 4.83 14.81 7.86
C GLN A 147 6.34 14.83 7.58
N HIS A 148 7.18 14.53 8.58
CA HIS A 148 8.62 14.42 8.35
C HIS A 148 8.97 13.41 7.26
N GLN A 149 8.24 12.30 7.19
CA GLN A 149 8.44 11.31 6.14
C GLN A 149 7.99 11.83 4.77
N ALA A 150 6.92 12.61 4.69
CA ALA A 150 6.48 13.28 3.47
C ALA A 150 7.52 14.29 2.96
N ASP A 151 8.17 15.02 3.87
CA ASP A 151 9.28 15.91 3.52
C ASP A 151 10.45 15.13 2.91
N VAL A 152 10.77 13.93 3.43
CA VAL A 152 11.81 13.04 2.86
C VAL A 152 11.43 12.53 1.49
N TRP A 153 10.14 12.32 1.22
CA TRP A 153 9.64 11.92 -0.09
C TRP A 153 9.49 13.07 -1.08
N ASP A 154 9.65 14.32 -0.63
CA ASP A 154 9.35 15.54 -1.39
C ASP A 154 7.89 15.59 -1.85
N ILE A 155 6.96 15.31 -0.92
CA ILE A 155 5.51 15.28 -1.16
C ILE A 155 4.82 16.25 -0.22
N ASP A 156 3.90 17.06 -0.76
CA ASP A 156 3.12 18.00 0.04
C ASP A 156 2.19 17.27 1.03
N PHE A 157 2.57 17.26 2.31
CA PHE A 157 1.78 16.70 3.41
C PHE A 157 0.35 17.24 3.49
N SER A 158 0.12 18.50 3.12
CA SER A 158 -1.18 19.13 3.26
C SER A 158 -2.24 18.47 2.36
N ALA A 159 -1.84 18.03 1.16
CA ALA A 159 -2.71 17.34 0.21
C ALA A 159 -3.22 15.98 0.73
N GLY A 160 -2.44 15.26 1.53
CA GLY A 160 -2.78 13.93 2.08
C GLY A 160 -3.34 13.94 3.50
N LYS A 161 -3.27 15.09 4.19
CA LYS A 161 -3.57 15.19 5.63
C LYS A 161 -4.97 14.70 5.99
N ASN A 162 -5.98 14.99 5.17
CA ASN A 162 -7.35 14.60 5.44
C ASN A 162 -7.55 13.08 5.43
N ALA A 163 -6.88 12.36 4.52
CA ALA A 163 -6.91 10.90 4.47
C ALA A 163 -6.27 10.28 5.73
N LEU A 164 -5.17 10.86 6.21
CA LEU A 164 -4.50 10.43 7.44
C LEU A 164 -5.36 10.67 8.69
N LEU A 165 -6.07 11.80 8.77
CA LEU A 165 -7.00 12.08 9.86
C LEU A 165 -8.18 11.11 9.87
N GLN A 166 -8.71 10.79 8.70
CA GLN A 166 -9.75 9.78 8.52
C GLN A 166 -9.29 8.39 8.95
N TRP A 167 -8.04 8.02 8.66
CA TRP A 167 -7.45 6.77 9.14
C TRP A 167 -7.33 6.76 10.67
N LEU A 168 -6.80 7.83 11.27
CA LEU A 168 -6.70 7.97 12.73
C LEU A 168 -8.04 7.92 13.45
N GLU A 169 -9.09 8.47 12.86
CA GLU A 169 -10.46 8.39 13.39
C GLU A 169 -10.94 6.93 13.42
N ARG A 170 -10.77 6.21 12.31
CA ARG A 170 -11.10 4.78 12.21
C ARG A 170 -10.29 3.91 13.16
N HIS A 171 -9.06 4.33 13.44
CA HIS A 171 -8.13 3.66 14.35
C HIS A 171 -8.15 4.22 15.79
N SER A 172 -9.17 5.03 16.13
CA SER A 172 -9.32 5.63 17.46
C SER A 172 -9.63 4.63 18.57
N ARG A 173 -10.31 3.53 18.22
CA ARG A 173 -10.61 2.42 19.12
C ARG A 173 -9.63 1.27 18.88
N PRO A 174 -8.75 0.96 19.84
CA PRO A 174 -7.80 -0.14 19.69
C PRO A 174 -8.56 -1.47 19.56
N ALA A 175 -7.86 -2.49 19.07
CA ALA A 175 -8.38 -3.86 19.11
C ALA A 175 -8.85 -4.24 20.51
N ALA A 176 -9.97 -4.97 20.60
CA ALA A 176 -10.26 -5.74 21.81
C ALA A 176 -9.06 -6.66 22.09
N ALA A 177 -8.64 -6.75 23.36
CA ALA A 177 -7.46 -7.51 23.75
C ALA A 177 -7.52 -8.93 23.17
N ALA A 178 -6.51 -9.31 22.39
CA ALA A 178 -6.41 -10.65 21.84
C ALA A 178 -6.30 -11.66 22.99
N VAL A 179 -7.06 -12.76 22.91
CA VAL A 179 -6.82 -13.95 23.73
C VAL A 179 -5.35 -14.36 23.53
N PRO A 180 -4.56 -14.62 24.59
CA PRO A 180 -3.14 -14.87 24.45
C PRO A 180 -2.90 -16.09 23.57
N ALA A 181 -2.37 -15.85 22.36
CA ALA A 181 -1.95 -16.92 21.47
C ALA A 181 -0.76 -17.66 22.08
N ALA A 182 -0.82 -18.99 22.11
CA ALA A 182 0.27 -19.86 22.51
C ALA A 182 1.57 -19.45 21.78
N ALA A 183 2.67 -19.50 22.54
CA ALA A 183 3.98 -18.94 22.21
C ALA A 183 4.39 -19.10 20.73
N GLY A 184 4.74 -17.98 20.08
CA GLY A 184 5.60 -18.00 18.88
C GLY A 184 5.20 -17.06 17.74
N ARG A 185 3.95 -16.61 17.64
CA ARG A 185 3.53 -15.65 16.59
C ARG A 185 2.51 -14.67 17.13
N ARG A 186 2.96 -13.46 17.51
CA ARG A 186 2.06 -12.35 17.85
C ARG A 186 1.31 -11.93 16.59
N GLN A 187 0.12 -12.48 16.39
CA GLN A 187 -0.84 -11.94 15.44
C GLN A 187 -1.25 -10.57 15.98
N LEU A 188 -0.87 -9.52 15.25
CA LEU A 188 -1.33 -8.17 15.59
C LEU A 188 -2.83 -8.12 15.27
N VAL A 189 -3.65 -7.80 16.27
CA VAL A 189 -5.05 -7.46 16.05
C VAL A 189 -5.12 -5.95 15.85
N LEU A 190 -5.71 -5.53 14.73
CA LEU A 190 -5.87 -4.12 14.40
C LEU A 190 -7.10 -3.52 15.08
N ALA A 191 -7.16 -2.18 15.11
CA ALA A 191 -8.33 -1.42 15.53
C ALA A 191 -9.68 -2.02 15.11
N GLU A 192 -10.71 -1.88 15.95
CA GLU A 192 -12.02 -2.55 15.78
C GLU A 192 -12.65 -2.34 14.40
N ARG A 193 -12.32 -1.24 13.71
CA ARG A 193 -12.82 -0.95 12.37
C ARG A 193 -12.47 -2.05 11.37
N HIS A 194 -11.35 -2.75 11.54
CA HIS A 194 -10.94 -3.88 10.71
C HIS A 194 -11.86 -5.11 10.82
N ASN A 195 -12.79 -5.15 11.79
CA ASN A 195 -13.86 -6.16 11.83
C ASN A 195 -15.02 -5.85 10.86
N ARG A 196 -15.02 -4.67 10.22
CA ARG A 196 -16.07 -4.21 9.31
C ARG A 196 -15.58 -4.04 7.87
N ILE A 197 -14.37 -4.48 7.55
CA ILE A 197 -13.88 -4.52 6.17
C ILE A 197 -14.68 -5.54 5.37
N ALA A 198 -14.79 -5.31 4.06
CA ALA A 198 -15.60 -6.18 3.21
C ALA A 198 -15.05 -7.61 3.15
N ALA A 199 -13.72 -7.77 3.12
CA ALA A 199 -13.09 -9.08 3.20
C ALA A 199 -11.63 -9.00 3.69
N ARG A 200 -11.18 -10.01 4.44
CA ARG A 200 -9.77 -10.16 4.85
C ARG A 200 -8.85 -10.67 3.74
N VAL A 201 -9.44 -11.24 2.70
CA VAL A 201 -8.78 -11.71 1.48
C VAL A 201 -9.60 -11.17 0.32
N GLY A 202 -8.94 -10.61 -0.68
CA GLY A 202 -9.61 -9.90 -1.76
C GLY A 202 -8.79 -8.74 -2.26
N SER A 203 -9.42 -7.84 -3.00
CA SER A 203 -8.78 -6.64 -3.53
C SER A 203 -8.29 -5.72 -2.40
N LEU A 204 -7.35 -4.82 -2.70
CA LEU A 204 -6.94 -3.76 -1.79
C LEU A 204 -8.15 -3.01 -1.19
N GLN A 205 -9.15 -2.71 -2.01
CA GLN A 205 -10.35 -2.02 -1.56
C GLN A 205 -11.14 -2.84 -0.53
N GLN A 206 -11.29 -4.15 -0.75
CA GLN A 206 -12.01 -5.02 0.18
C GLN A 206 -11.29 -5.21 1.53
N ARG A 207 -9.95 -5.14 1.51
CA ARG A 207 -9.07 -5.30 2.68
C ARG A 207 -8.84 -4.00 3.47
N SER A 208 -9.21 -2.87 2.90
CA SER A 208 -9.03 -1.55 3.50
C SER A 208 -10.22 -1.20 4.40
N CYS A 209 -9.94 -0.48 5.49
CA CYS A 209 -10.97 0.15 6.32
C CYS A 209 -11.26 1.60 5.90
N MET A 210 -10.45 2.16 5.00
CA MET A 210 -10.62 3.48 4.39
C MET A 210 -11.83 3.50 3.45
N PRO A 211 -12.45 4.68 3.22
CA PRO A 211 -13.53 4.78 2.26
C PRO A 211 -12.97 4.67 0.84
N ASP A 212 -13.85 4.33 -0.09
CA ASP A 212 -13.52 4.31 -1.51
C ASP A 212 -13.13 5.71 -1.99
N VAL A 213 -12.19 5.74 -2.93
CA VAL A 213 -11.65 6.95 -3.58
C VAL A 213 -12.24 7.06 -4.98
#